data_AF-A0A9D7NVU6-F1
#
_entry.id   AF-A0A9D7NVU6-F1
#
_cell.length_a   1.000
_cell.length_b   1.000
_cell.length_c   1.000
_cell.angle_alpha   90.00
_cell.angle_beta   90.00
_cell.angle_gamma   90.00
#
_symmetry.space_group_name_H-M   'P 1'
#
loop_
_entity.id
_entity.type
_entity.pdbx_description
1 polymer ?
#
loop_
_entity_poly.entity_id
_entity_poly.type
_entity_poly.pdbx_seq_one_letter_code
_entity_poly.pdbx_strand_id
1 'polypeptide(L)'
;MRSLLLFLFLVPLVSPAQNSKRFQRALLSNSERAMDHWMKREIHRVRNGQLVTTPSGGYAEHHSTHDSLVAFLRRQTGVEDAAWDKCLNKIAIWPGHSTIGMRWRNGAVAHERCWIVQEGIPGTINLFGWRPKVRKNREYLKYLRAVDRPGSVEQQRQYCAEWAR
;
A
#
# COMPACT_ATOMS: atom_id res chain seq x y z
N MET A 1 -24.47 -30.96 25.46
CA MET A 1 -24.18 -29.52 25.23
C MET A 1 -22.66 -29.25 25.16
N ARG A 2 -21.88 -30.03 24.39
CA ARG A 2 -20.42 -29.85 24.24
C ARG A 2 -19.97 -29.53 22.80
N SER A 3 -20.83 -29.75 21.81
CA SER A 3 -20.52 -29.52 20.39
C SER A 3 -20.72 -28.08 19.91
N LEU A 4 -21.27 -27.19 20.74
CA LEU A 4 -21.57 -25.80 20.37
C LEU A 4 -20.37 -24.85 20.51
N LEU A 5 -19.33 -25.26 21.24
CA LEU A 5 -18.13 -24.46 21.49
C LEU A 5 -17.10 -24.50 20.34
N LEU A 6 -17.14 -25.51 19.47
CA LEU A 6 -16.23 -25.62 18.32
C LEU A 6 -16.62 -24.72 17.13
N PHE A 7 -17.90 -24.31 17.02
CA PHE A 7 -18.35 -23.43 15.93
C PHE A 7 -17.96 -21.96 16.13
N LEU A 8 -17.62 -21.54 17.35
CA LEU A 8 -17.18 -20.16 17.64
C LEU A 8 -15.73 -19.88 17.23
N PHE A 9 -14.90 -20.90 17.02
CA PHE A 9 -13.52 -20.75 16.54
C PHE A 9 -13.39 -20.72 15.00
N LEU A 10 -14.49 -20.95 14.28
CA LEU A 10 -14.53 -20.92 12.82
C LEU A 10 -15.18 -19.65 12.26
N VAL A 11 -15.52 -18.66 13.09
CA VAL A 11 -15.87 -17.33 12.56
C VAL A 11 -14.61 -16.83 11.87
N PRO A 12 -14.55 -16.82 10.52
CA PRO A 12 -13.41 -16.22 9.88
C PRO A 12 -13.46 -14.77 10.31
N LEU A 13 -12.37 -14.29 10.90
CA LEU A 13 -12.08 -12.87 10.96
C LEU A 13 -11.97 -12.43 9.50
N VAL A 14 -13.11 -12.17 8.86
CA VAL A 14 -13.19 -11.66 7.50
C VAL A 14 -12.77 -10.19 7.60
N SER A 15 -11.48 -9.97 7.83
CA SER A 15 -10.88 -8.70 7.48
C SER A 15 -11.28 -8.41 6.04
N PRO A 16 -11.78 -7.21 5.73
CA PRO A 16 -12.26 -6.91 4.39
C PRO A 16 -11.12 -7.18 3.40
N ALA A 17 -11.23 -8.29 2.69
CA ALA A 17 -10.21 -8.75 1.76
C ALA A 17 -10.10 -7.74 0.62
N GLN A 18 -8.88 -7.56 0.12
CA GLN A 18 -8.64 -6.74 -1.07
C GLN A 18 -9.52 -7.22 -2.23
N ASN A 19 -10.13 -6.28 -2.95
CA ASN A 19 -11.17 -6.61 -3.93
C ASN A 19 -10.56 -7.05 -5.27
N SER A 20 -10.27 -8.36 -5.38
CA SER A 20 -9.73 -8.98 -6.59
C SER A 20 -10.59 -8.76 -7.83
N LYS A 21 -11.92 -8.79 -7.72
CA LYS A 21 -12.84 -8.55 -8.85
C LYS A 21 -12.69 -7.14 -9.43
N ARG A 22 -12.57 -6.12 -8.57
CA ARG A 22 -12.36 -4.73 -9.01
C ARG A 22 -10.96 -4.53 -9.58
N PHE A 23 -9.95 -5.17 -8.99
CA PHE A 23 -8.59 -5.16 -9.52
C PHE A 23 -8.54 -5.75 -10.93
N GLN A 24 -9.09 -6.95 -11.12
CA GLN A 24 -9.11 -7.63 -12.41
C GLN A 24 -9.83 -6.83 -13.49
N ARG A 25 -10.93 -6.13 -13.15
CA ARG A 25 -11.57 -5.21 -14.09
C ARG A 25 -10.66 -4.04 -14.50
N ALA A 26 -9.91 -3.46 -13.55
CA ALA A 26 -8.96 -2.40 -13.87
C ALA A 26 -7.83 -2.92 -14.76
N LEU A 27 -7.31 -4.12 -14.45
CA LEU A 27 -6.25 -4.78 -15.21
C LEU A 27 -6.66 -5.05 -16.66
N LEU A 28 -7.84 -5.64 -16.85
CA LEU A 28 -8.36 -6.00 -18.17
C LEU A 28 -8.85 -4.80 -18.99
N SER A 29 -9.09 -3.65 -18.36
CA SER A 29 -9.54 -2.44 -19.08
C SER A 29 -8.48 -1.83 -20.00
N ASN A 30 -7.24 -2.31 -19.94
CA ASN A 30 -6.07 -1.77 -20.64
C ASN A 30 -5.84 -0.26 -20.42
N SER A 31 -6.36 0.28 -19.31
CA SER A 31 -6.28 1.69 -18.99
C SER A 31 -5.44 1.90 -17.73
N GLU A 32 -4.27 2.52 -17.89
CA GLU A 32 -3.43 2.92 -16.76
C GLU A 32 -4.20 3.80 -15.79
N ARG A 33 -5.08 4.68 -16.30
CA ARG A 33 -5.94 5.53 -15.47
C ARG A 33 -6.91 4.71 -14.62
N ALA A 34 -7.46 3.61 -15.14
CA ALA A 34 -8.31 2.71 -14.36
C ALA A 34 -7.51 2.03 -13.25
N MET A 35 -6.27 1.62 -13.54
CA MET A 35 -5.37 1.05 -12.54
C MET A 35 -4.97 2.09 -11.47
N ASP A 36 -4.63 3.31 -11.87
CA ASP A 36 -4.32 4.42 -10.96
C ASP A 36 -5.50 4.75 -10.05
N HIS A 37 -6.71 4.77 -10.60
CA HIS A 37 -7.94 4.96 -9.82
C HIS A 37 -8.19 3.83 -8.83
N TRP A 38 -7.97 2.57 -9.25
CA TRP A 38 -8.08 1.42 -8.36
C TRP A 38 -7.05 1.52 -7.23
N MET A 39 -5.78 1.78 -7.55
CA MET A 39 -4.70 1.88 -6.58
C MET A 39 -4.93 3.01 -5.58
N LYS A 40 -5.36 4.18 -6.05
CA LYS A 40 -5.73 5.31 -5.17
C LYS A 40 -6.83 4.93 -4.18
N ARG A 41 -7.86 4.21 -4.63
CA ARG A 41 -8.96 3.75 -3.77
C ARG A 41 -8.46 2.69 -2.78
N GLU A 42 -7.58 1.81 -3.22
CA GLU A 42 -7.05 0.74 -2.39
C GLU A 42 -6.15 1.31 -1.27
N ILE A 43 -5.21 2.20 -1.60
CA ILE A 43 -4.40 2.93 -0.62
C ILE A 43 -5.29 3.69 0.37
N HIS A 44 -6.35 4.35 -0.11
CA HIS A 44 -7.28 5.05 0.78
C HIS A 44 -8.01 4.10 1.74
N ARG A 45 -8.33 2.88 1.30
CA ARG A 45 -8.98 1.85 2.11
C ARG A 45 -8.04 1.30 3.18
N VAL A 46 -6.77 1.06 2.82
CA VAL A 46 -5.76 0.50 3.72
C VAL A 46 -4.90 1.57 4.40
N ARG A 47 -5.34 2.83 4.39
CA ARG A 47 -4.51 3.98 4.77
C ARG A 47 -4.05 3.99 6.23
N ASN A 48 -4.69 3.23 7.11
CA ASN A 48 -4.42 3.28 8.53
C ASN A 48 -3.17 2.44 8.85
N GLY A 49 -2.19 3.06 9.49
CA GLY A 49 -0.98 2.38 9.94
C GLY A 49 -1.24 1.52 11.17
N GLN A 50 -0.36 0.55 11.39
CA GLN A 50 -0.33 -0.24 12.61
C GLN A 50 0.31 0.59 13.72
N LEU A 51 -0.36 0.67 14.89
CA LEU A 51 0.21 1.35 16.05
C LEU A 51 1.28 0.45 16.67
N VAL A 52 2.52 0.92 16.68
CA VAL A 52 3.65 0.34 17.39
C VAL A 52 3.82 1.10 18.70
N THR A 53 3.69 0.38 19.82
CA THR A 53 3.92 0.92 21.16
C THR A 53 5.34 0.59 21.61
N THR A 54 6.03 1.60 22.13
CA THR A 54 7.35 1.52 22.74
C THR A 54 7.26 2.05 24.17
N PRO A 55 8.19 1.71 25.08
CA PRO A 55 8.19 2.26 26.43
C PRO A 55 8.24 3.80 26.46
N SER A 56 8.79 4.44 25.42
CA SER A 56 8.92 5.88 25.25
C SER A 56 7.77 6.56 24.50
N GLY A 57 6.75 5.82 24.03
CA GLY A 57 5.62 6.38 23.27
C GLY A 57 5.09 5.43 22.18
N GLY A 58 4.23 5.93 21.29
CA GLY A 58 3.69 5.13 20.17
C GLY A 58 3.85 5.84 18.82
N TYR A 59 4.05 5.06 17.75
CA TYR A 59 4.07 5.56 16.37
C TYR A 59 3.30 4.63 15.45
N ALA A 60 2.78 5.17 14.34
CA ALA A 60 2.16 4.36 13.30
C ALA A 60 3.21 3.92 12.28
N GLU A 61 3.24 2.63 11.97
CA GLU A 61 4.06 2.01 10.93
C GLU A 61 3.18 1.51 9.79
N HIS A 62 3.67 1.61 8.55
CA HIS A 62 2.93 1.22 7.35
C HIS A 62 3.56 0.05 6.56
N HIS A 63 4.66 -0.52 7.05
CA HIS A 63 5.37 -1.59 6.34
C HIS A 63 4.48 -2.81 6.10
N SER A 64 3.72 -3.25 7.11
CA SER A 64 2.78 -4.37 6.98
C SER A 64 1.67 -4.10 5.96
N THR A 65 1.20 -2.84 5.86
CA THR A 65 0.24 -2.40 4.85
C THR A 65 0.82 -2.52 3.43
N HIS A 66 2.04 -2.02 3.22
CA HIS A 66 2.71 -2.11 1.91
C HIS A 66 3.03 -3.56 1.54
N ASP A 67 3.55 -4.35 2.47
CA ASP A 67 3.84 -5.78 2.27
C ASP A 67 2.58 -6.56 1.90
N SER A 68 1.47 -6.31 2.60
CA SER A 68 0.17 -6.93 2.30
C SER A 68 -0.35 -6.53 0.91
N LEU A 69 -0.23 -5.26 0.53
CA LEU A 69 -0.62 -4.78 -0.79
C LEU A 69 0.23 -5.41 -1.90
N VAL A 70 1.55 -5.41 -1.78
CA VAL A 70 2.44 -6.04 -2.77
C VAL A 70 2.19 -7.55 -2.86
N ALA A 71 2.01 -8.24 -1.74
CA ALA A 71 1.68 -9.66 -1.73
C ALA A 71 0.33 -9.95 -2.41
N PHE A 72 -0.66 -9.06 -2.29
CA PHE A 72 -1.90 -9.18 -3.04
C PHE A 72 -1.69 -9.01 -4.53
N LEU A 73 -0.98 -7.97 -4.97
CA LEU A 73 -0.73 -7.68 -6.37
C LEU A 73 -0.03 -8.87 -7.06
N ARG A 74 1.04 -9.40 -6.45
CA ARG A 74 1.80 -10.55 -6.96
C ARG A 74 0.95 -11.82 -7.16
N ARG A 75 -0.12 -11.98 -6.39
CA ARG A 75 -1.01 -13.16 -6.49
C ARG A 75 -2.06 -13.03 -7.59
N GLN A 76 -2.19 -11.87 -8.23
CA GLN A 76 -3.22 -11.66 -9.24
C GLN A 76 -2.77 -12.18 -10.60
N THR A 77 -3.65 -12.91 -11.28
CA THR A 77 -3.44 -13.31 -12.68
C THR A 77 -3.20 -12.07 -13.56
N GLY A 78 -2.18 -12.14 -14.42
CA GLY A 78 -1.78 -11.06 -15.34
C GLY A 78 -0.77 -10.06 -14.76
N VAL A 79 -0.52 -10.09 -13.44
CA VAL A 79 0.60 -9.38 -12.83
C VAL A 79 1.86 -10.22 -12.96
N GLU A 80 2.91 -9.64 -13.52
CA GLU A 80 4.22 -10.32 -13.65
C GLU A 80 5.01 -10.19 -12.36
N ASP A 81 5.04 -8.99 -11.78
CA ASP A 81 5.66 -8.73 -10.48
C ASP A 81 5.14 -7.44 -9.86
N ALA A 82 5.33 -7.28 -8.56
CA ALA A 82 5.14 -6.04 -7.84
C ALA A 82 6.19 -5.92 -6.74
N ALA A 83 6.61 -4.72 -6.42
CA ALA A 83 7.55 -4.46 -5.34
C ALA A 83 7.22 -3.12 -4.69
N TRP A 84 7.82 -2.87 -3.54
CA TRP A 84 7.87 -1.53 -2.99
C TRP A 84 9.27 -1.27 -2.45
N ASP A 85 9.59 0.01 -2.27
CA ASP A 85 10.92 0.49 -1.89
C ASP A 85 11.27 0.27 -0.41
N LYS A 86 10.95 -0.92 0.12
CA LYS A 86 11.21 -1.36 1.50
C LYS A 86 12.68 -1.34 1.88
N CYS A 87 13.53 -1.87 1.00
CA CYS A 87 14.95 -2.08 1.27
C CYS A 87 15.82 -0.92 0.78
N LEU A 88 15.19 0.17 0.31
CA LEU A 88 15.88 1.40 -0.04
C LEU A 88 16.17 2.18 1.24
N ASN A 89 17.45 2.50 1.45
CA ASN A 89 17.87 3.28 2.61
C ASN A 89 17.48 4.76 2.41
N LYS A 90 16.31 5.13 2.93
CA LYS A 90 15.78 6.50 2.84
C LYS A 90 16.11 7.27 4.09
N ILE A 91 16.47 8.55 3.92
CA ILE A 91 16.57 9.48 5.04
C ILE A 91 15.17 9.58 5.69
N ALA A 92 15.09 9.41 7.01
CA ALA A 92 13.86 9.44 7.79
C ALA A 92 13.31 10.87 7.93
N ILE A 93 12.94 11.50 6.82
CA ILE A 93 12.32 12.83 6.77
C ILE A 93 10.80 12.67 6.89
N TRP A 94 10.17 13.47 7.76
CA TRP A 94 8.72 13.50 7.87
C TRP A 94 8.11 14.65 7.04
N PRO A 95 7.04 14.41 6.24
CA PRO A 95 6.42 13.10 5.98
C PRO A 95 7.29 12.24 5.06
N GLY A 96 7.26 10.92 5.32
CA GLY A 96 7.98 9.94 4.51
C GLY A 96 7.29 9.70 3.18
N HIS A 97 7.99 9.02 2.27
CA HIS A 97 7.42 8.59 1.00
C HIS A 97 7.82 7.15 0.70
N SER A 98 6.88 6.40 0.15
CA SER A 98 7.05 5.04 -0.34
C SER A 98 6.53 4.92 -1.77
N THR A 99 7.16 4.06 -2.54
CA THR A 99 6.88 3.83 -3.95
C THR A 99 6.54 2.38 -4.13
N ILE A 100 5.31 2.12 -4.60
CA ILE A 100 4.84 0.77 -4.95
C ILE A 100 4.92 0.65 -6.46
N GLY A 101 5.70 -0.30 -6.96
CA GLY A 101 5.79 -0.63 -8.39
C GLY A 101 5.00 -1.89 -8.72
N MET A 102 4.39 -1.93 -9.90
CA MET A 102 3.78 -3.14 -10.45
C MET A 102 4.08 -3.25 -11.94
N ARG A 103 4.47 -4.45 -12.36
CA ARG A 103 4.60 -4.84 -13.75
C ARG A 103 3.51 -5.85 -14.10
N TRP A 104 2.79 -5.61 -15.18
CA TRP A 104 1.74 -6.51 -15.64
C TRP A 104 1.70 -6.58 -17.16
N ARG A 105 1.06 -7.62 -17.67
CA ARG A 105 0.93 -7.85 -19.11
C ARG A 105 -0.54 -7.93 -19.49
N ASN A 106 -0.90 -7.26 -20.57
CA ASN A 106 -2.18 -7.39 -21.22
C ASN A 106 -1.97 -7.79 -22.69
N GLY A 107 -2.11 -9.08 -22.98
CA GLY A 107 -1.75 -9.64 -24.29
C GLY A 107 -0.25 -9.49 -24.57
N ALA A 108 0.11 -8.81 -25.66
CA ALA A 108 1.51 -8.55 -26.01
C ALA A 108 2.12 -7.33 -25.30
N VAL A 109 1.30 -6.46 -24.69
CA VAL A 109 1.76 -5.20 -24.11
C VAL A 109 2.17 -5.41 -22.65
N ALA A 110 3.42 -5.04 -22.33
CA ALA A 110 3.92 -4.98 -20.97
C ALA A 110 3.79 -3.55 -20.43
N HIS A 111 3.31 -3.42 -19.21
CA HIS A 111 3.18 -2.16 -18.50
C HIS A 111 3.97 -2.22 -17.20
N GLU A 112 4.60 -1.11 -16.83
CA GLU A 112 5.21 -0.93 -15.53
C GLU A 112 4.87 0.45 -14.97
N ARG A 113 4.20 0.46 -13.81
CA ARG A 113 3.67 1.66 -13.20
C ARG A 113 4.10 1.74 -11.73
N CYS A 114 4.44 2.94 -11.29
CA CYS A 114 4.82 3.21 -9.91
C CYS A 114 3.88 4.22 -9.27
N TRP A 115 3.42 3.94 -8.05
CA TRP A 115 2.58 4.83 -7.26
C TRP A 115 3.32 5.34 -6.04
N ILE A 116 3.37 6.66 -5.91
CA ILE A 116 4.03 7.34 -4.79
C ILE A 116 2.99 7.60 -3.71
N VAL A 117 3.29 7.11 -2.52
CA VAL A 117 2.48 7.16 -1.31
C VAL A 117 3.23 7.97 -0.26
N GLN A 118 2.58 8.98 0.30
CA GLN A 118 3.10 9.73 1.43
C GLN A 118 2.72 9.01 2.74
N GLU A 119 3.69 8.86 3.63
CA GLU A 119 3.53 8.25 4.94
C GLU A 119 3.40 9.35 6.02
N GLY A 120 2.18 9.49 6.53
CA GLY A 120 1.81 10.56 7.44
C GLY A 120 1.36 11.83 6.70
N ILE A 121 0.36 12.49 7.26
CA ILE A 121 -0.22 13.74 6.74
C ILE A 121 -0.21 14.81 7.84
N PRO A 122 -0.12 16.11 7.50
CA PRO A 122 -0.41 17.16 8.46
C PRO A 122 -1.88 17.06 8.90
N GLY A 123 -2.12 16.90 10.18
CA GLY A 123 -3.41 17.06 10.83
C GLY A 123 -3.82 18.52 10.87
N THR A 124 -5.11 18.76 10.66
CA THR A 124 -5.73 20.08 10.72
C THR A 124 -6.53 20.22 12.01
N ILE A 125 -6.41 21.35 12.70
CA ILE A 125 -7.38 21.76 13.73
C ILE A 125 -8.45 22.61 13.06
N ASN A 126 -9.69 22.58 13.54
CA ASN A 126 -10.74 23.46 13.05
C ASN A 126 -10.99 24.56 14.09
N LEU A 127 -10.60 25.79 13.77
CA LEU A 127 -10.83 26.98 14.59
C LEU A 127 -11.76 27.90 13.81
N PHE A 128 -13.05 27.91 14.16
CA PHE A 128 -14.06 28.81 13.56
C PHE A 128 -14.06 28.81 12.01
N GLY A 129 -13.89 27.64 11.39
CA GLY A 129 -13.86 27.48 9.92
C GLY A 129 -12.46 27.59 9.30
N TRP A 130 -11.48 28.11 10.04
CA TRP A 130 -10.07 28.06 9.65
C TRP A 130 -9.46 26.70 9.98
N ARG A 131 -8.80 26.08 9.01
CA ARG A 131 -8.20 24.73 9.13
C ARG A 131 -6.68 24.74 9.02
N PRO A 132 -5.93 25.35 9.96
CA PRO A 132 -4.49 25.37 9.89
C PRO A 132 -3.91 23.96 10.08
N LYS A 133 -2.81 23.67 9.37
CA LYS A 133 -2.08 22.39 9.44
C LYS A 133 -1.07 22.47 10.57
N VAL A 134 -1.40 21.93 11.74
CA VAL A 134 -0.63 22.21 12.98
C VAL A 134 -0.08 20.96 13.63
N ARG A 135 -0.64 19.77 13.35
CA ARG A 135 -0.24 18.52 14.01
C ARG A 135 0.39 17.56 13.01
N LYS A 136 1.45 16.85 13.37
CA LYS A 136 1.93 15.71 12.58
C LYS A 136 0.98 14.54 12.83
N ASN A 137 0.26 14.07 11.81
CA ASN A 137 -0.48 12.81 11.89
C ASN A 137 0.31 11.75 11.10
N ARG A 138 0.77 10.69 11.77
CA ARG A 138 1.53 9.58 11.14
C ARG A 138 0.64 8.39 10.76
N GLU A 139 -0.62 8.42 11.15
CA GLU A 139 -1.56 7.30 11.09
C GLU A 139 -2.02 6.99 9.67
N TYR A 140 -1.91 7.95 8.74
CA TYR A 140 -2.52 7.84 7.43
C TYR A 140 -1.52 7.82 6.28
N LEU A 141 -1.73 6.90 5.35
CA LEU A 141 -1.18 6.96 4.00
C LEU A 141 -1.98 7.93 3.12
N LYS A 142 -1.27 8.60 2.22
CA LYS A 142 -1.87 9.46 1.20
C LYS A 142 -1.27 9.15 -0.16
N TYR A 143 -2.11 8.71 -1.09
CA TYR A 143 -1.76 8.65 -2.51
C TYR A 143 -1.38 10.04 -3.03
N LEU A 144 -0.21 10.16 -3.66
CA LEU A 144 0.22 11.40 -4.31
C LEU A 144 0.00 11.37 -5.81
N ARG A 145 0.67 10.43 -6.50
CA ARG A 145 0.66 10.34 -7.96
C ARG A 145 1.11 8.97 -8.46
N ALA A 146 0.80 8.70 -9.71
CA ALA A 146 1.35 7.59 -10.49
C ALA A 146 2.39 8.14 -11.47
N VAL A 147 3.42 7.35 -11.76
CA VAL A 147 4.48 7.66 -12.72
C VAL A 147 4.92 6.40 -13.43
N ASP A 148 5.30 6.53 -14.69
CA ASP A 148 5.99 5.47 -15.43
C ASP A 148 7.47 5.51 -15.04
N ARG A 149 7.95 4.38 -14.51
CA ARG A 149 9.37 4.17 -14.18
C ARG A 149 9.77 2.76 -14.59
N PRO A 150 10.13 2.57 -15.87
CA PRO A 150 10.59 1.28 -16.37
C PRO A 150 11.81 0.77 -15.57
N GLY A 151 11.80 -0.52 -15.24
CA GLY A 151 12.84 -1.19 -14.45
C GLY A 151 12.79 -0.94 -12.93
N SER A 152 11.84 -0.14 -12.43
CA SER A 152 11.78 0.19 -11.01
C SER A 152 11.43 -1.01 -10.14
N VAL A 153 10.58 -1.93 -10.60
CA VAL A 153 10.20 -3.13 -9.83
C VAL A 153 11.40 -4.06 -9.66
N GLU A 154 12.15 -4.26 -10.74
CA GLU A 154 13.37 -5.07 -10.74
C GLU A 154 14.43 -4.44 -9.82
N GLN A 155 14.65 -3.13 -9.95
CA GLN A 155 15.60 -2.40 -9.10
C GLN A 155 15.24 -2.50 -7.61
N GLN A 156 13.95 -2.38 -7.26
CA GLN A 156 13.49 -2.54 -5.88
C GLN A 156 13.78 -3.94 -5.32
N ARG A 157 13.64 -4.98 -6.14
CA ARG A 157 13.99 -6.35 -5.73
C ARG A 157 15.49 -6.53 -5.55
N GLN A 158 16.30 -5.94 -6.44
CA GLN A 158 17.76 -5.98 -6.33
C GLN A 158 18.23 -5.35 -5.02
N TYR A 159 17.71 -4.18 -4.64
CA TYR A 159 18.02 -3.58 -3.34
C TYR A 159 17.69 -4.51 -2.16
N CYS A 160 16.55 -5.22 -2.22
CA CYS A 160 16.20 -6.18 -1.19
C CYS A 160 17.10 -7.43 -1.19
N ALA A 161 17.53 -7.89 -2.36
CA ALA A 161 18.45 -9.02 -2.46
C ALA A 161 19.86 -8.67 -1.98
N GLU A 162 20.33 -7.44 -2.24
CA GLU A 162 21.60 -6.92 -1.74
C GLU A 162 21.58 -6.73 -0.23
N TRP A 163 20.48 -6.19 0.32
CA TRP A 163 20.33 -6.00 1.76
C TRP A 163 20.27 -7.33 2.55
N ALA A 164 19.83 -8.41 1.91
CA ALA A 164 19.73 -9.73 2.53
C ALA A 164 21.04 -10.56 2.50
N ARG A 165 22.08 -10.07 1.81
CA ARG A 165 23.43 -10.68 1.80
C ARG A 165 24.25 -10.17 2.97
#